data_AF-A0A4V1A1B2-F1
#
_entry.id   AF-A0A4V1A1B2-F1
#
_cell.length_a   1.000
_cell.length_b   1.000
_cell.length_c   1.000
_cell.angle_alpha   90.00
_cell.angle_beta   90.00
_cell.angle_gamma   90.00
#
_symmetry.space_group_name_H-M   'P 1'
#
loop_
_entity.id
_entity.type
_entity.pdbx_description
1 polymer ?
#
loop_
_entity_poly.entity_id
_entity_poly.type
_entity_poly.pdbx_seq_one_letter_code
_entity_poly.pdbx_strand_id
1 'polypeptide(L)'
;MNEAALGVHANGSEPETARPQTPEPVEDDSGGGTVGVGLPTLLAVARLTSAQAAQLVADLIGQVELASVRRGRPVTVRDDSVMVSDGGRLTIDGGSHIETDDATAVLIRSIATNCRGSGFGDLLNESVSGTKDPDGLIRRVRRVIDPELDLVDESRRRRQIGELVRATMVRPDLDGAAVEDREDRTAMPSGPSVPAGSLVPSAGWYPPVRSPWHSRRRRPSRRQGVYAVLAIVVLAGSVMAAPRAWEQLSRGWDAILDPVDTSSAQNRIEPVSPPPPEPAEPAAAGGTTPAPVDTGAPAAAGQIAGVTASFADGSCSPGRPCAVRVDVRLDPSAVGAITWKLNVYDRCTGEVHGGGDVTMPAEPGRNGVYGLSRTTLPDGSALAIAAVTSAPAVVASEPLYVPAEQAACR
;
A
#
# COMPACT_ATOMS: atom_id res chain seq x y z
N MET A 1 68.79 -35.66 -5.41
CA MET A 1 69.31 -36.28 -4.18
C MET A 1 69.16 -35.29 -3.05
N ASN A 2 68.42 -35.72 -2.03
CA ASN A 2 68.47 -35.37 -0.62
C ASN A 2 67.79 -34.09 -0.10
N GLU A 3 66.82 -34.40 0.77
CA GLU A 3 66.11 -33.66 1.81
C GLU A 3 66.97 -32.74 2.70
N ALA A 4 66.35 -31.67 3.20
CA ALA A 4 66.30 -31.25 4.61
C ALA A 4 65.46 -29.96 4.68
N ALA A 5 64.23 -29.96 5.22
CA ALA A 5 63.92 -29.86 6.65
C ALA A 5 64.48 -28.58 7.31
N LEU A 6 63.65 -27.52 7.38
CA LEU A 6 63.72 -26.51 8.42
C LEU A 6 62.31 -25.94 8.66
N GLY A 7 61.77 -26.28 9.83
CA GLY A 7 60.50 -25.75 10.33
C GLY A 7 60.64 -24.28 10.72
N VAL A 8 59.60 -23.51 10.42
CA VAL A 8 59.40 -22.17 10.95
C VAL A 8 58.05 -22.18 11.66
N HIS A 9 58.10 -22.14 12.99
CA HIS A 9 56.98 -21.85 13.85
C HIS A 9 56.56 -20.38 13.61
N ALA A 10 55.54 -20.17 12.78
CA ALA A 10 54.83 -18.91 12.75
C ALA A 10 53.71 -18.97 13.79
N ASN A 11 53.97 -18.36 14.96
CA ASN A 11 52.94 -17.95 15.91
C ASN A 11 52.03 -16.95 15.19
N GLY A 12 50.94 -17.44 14.62
CA GLY A 12 49.85 -16.60 14.14
C GLY A 12 49.07 -16.11 15.35
N SER A 13 49.32 -14.86 15.74
CA SER A 13 48.47 -14.12 16.67
C SER A 13 47.05 -14.09 16.08
N GLU A 14 46.15 -14.84 16.72
CA GLU A 14 44.72 -14.82 16.46
C GLU A 14 44.22 -13.37 16.62
N PRO A 15 43.61 -12.75 15.60
CA PRO A 15 43.03 -11.43 15.76
C PRO A 15 41.87 -11.55 16.75
N GLU A 16 42.06 -10.93 17.91
CA GLU A 16 41.07 -10.73 18.95
C GLU A 16 39.78 -10.21 18.30
N THR A 17 38.85 -11.13 18.09
CA THR A 17 37.58 -10.85 17.44
C THR A 17 36.81 -10.01 18.44
N ALA A 18 36.80 -8.70 18.20
CA ALA A 18 36.03 -7.74 18.98
C ALA A 18 34.59 -8.26 19.08
N ARG A 19 34.24 -8.77 20.26
CA ARG A 19 32.88 -9.14 20.62
C ARG A 19 32.00 -7.94 20.29
N PRO A 20 30.93 -8.10 19.49
CA PRO A 20 29.93 -7.06 19.33
C PRO A 20 29.42 -6.72 20.73
N GLN A 21 29.75 -5.52 21.22
CA GLN A 21 29.16 -5.01 22.44
C GLN A 21 27.66 -4.93 22.17
N THR A 22 26.89 -5.74 22.89
CA THR A 22 25.43 -5.67 22.91
C THR A 22 25.08 -4.22 23.24
N PRO A 23 24.39 -3.48 22.35
CA PRO A 23 24.03 -2.10 22.63
C PRO A 23 23.16 -2.10 23.89
N GLU A 24 23.67 -1.46 24.95
CA GLU A 24 22.89 -1.25 26.16
C GLU A 24 21.63 -0.47 25.77
N PRO A 25 20.44 -0.93 26.19
CA PRO A 25 19.21 -0.21 25.95
C PRO A 25 19.33 1.14 26.65
N VAL A 26 19.37 2.22 25.86
CA VAL A 26 19.26 3.58 26.37
C VAL A 26 17.93 3.65 27.12
N GLU A 27 18.01 3.62 28.45
CA GLU A 27 16.89 3.94 29.34
C GLU A 27 16.59 5.42 29.13
N ASP A 28 15.74 5.70 28.15
CA ASP A 28 15.22 7.04 27.88
C ASP A 28 14.26 7.38 29.02
N ASP A 29 14.85 7.89 30.12
CA ASP A 29 14.24 8.26 31.40
C ASP A 29 13.38 9.55 31.27
N SER A 30 12.53 9.59 30.24
CA SER A 30 11.56 10.65 30.01
C SER A 30 10.19 10.18 30.47
N GLY A 31 9.99 10.17 31.79
CA GLY A 31 8.69 9.97 32.47
C GLY A 31 7.65 11.07 32.20
N GLY A 32 7.74 11.78 31.07
CA GLY A 32 6.68 12.61 30.55
C GLY A 32 5.77 11.73 29.71
N GLY A 33 4.53 11.50 30.19
CA GLY A 33 3.52 10.77 29.43
C GLY A 33 3.46 11.32 28.00
N THR A 34 3.98 10.54 27.05
CA THR A 34 4.14 10.99 25.68
C THR A 34 2.75 11.28 25.13
N VAL A 35 2.52 12.56 24.83
CA VAL A 35 1.28 12.98 24.20
C VAL A 35 1.28 12.30 22.83
N GLY A 36 0.41 11.30 22.67
CA GLY A 36 0.26 10.52 21.46
C GLY A 36 -1.15 10.64 20.91
N VAL A 37 -1.31 10.35 19.63
CA VAL A 37 -2.63 10.22 18.99
C VAL A 37 -2.88 8.73 18.75
N GLY A 38 -4.11 8.29 19.02
CA GLY A 38 -4.53 6.92 18.68
C GLY A 38 -4.38 6.68 17.18
N LEU A 39 -3.80 5.54 16.80
CA LEU A 39 -3.56 5.19 15.41
C LEU A 39 -4.82 5.34 14.52
N PRO A 40 -6.03 4.88 14.94
CA PRO A 40 -7.24 5.08 14.14
C PRO A 40 -7.55 6.56 13.85
N THR A 41 -7.31 7.44 14.83
CA THR A 41 -7.52 8.89 14.67
C THR A 41 -6.52 9.49 13.68
N LEU A 42 -5.26 9.05 13.72
CA LEU A 42 -4.24 9.48 12.76
C LEU A 42 -4.62 9.05 11.33
N LEU A 43 -5.01 7.78 11.14
CA LEU A 43 -5.42 7.25 9.85
C LEU A 43 -6.72 7.89 9.32
N ALA A 44 -7.59 8.38 10.20
CA ALA A 44 -8.81 9.08 9.77
C ALA A 44 -8.54 10.45 9.12
N VAL A 45 -7.44 11.11 9.48
CA VAL A 45 -7.14 12.49 9.03
C VAL A 45 -5.98 12.55 8.03
N ALA A 46 -5.09 11.56 8.06
CA ALA A 46 -3.91 11.50 7.22
C ALA A 46 -3.97 10.31 6.27
N ARG A 47 -3.23 10.43 5.16
CA ARG A 47 -2.98 9.36 4.20
C ARG A 47 -1.48 9.14 4.16
N LEU A 48 -1.03 7.96 4.57
CA LEU A 48 0.38 7.63 4.74
C LEU A 48 1.10 7.40 3.40
N THR A 49 2.38 7.71 3.31
CA THR A 49 3.24 7.20 2.21
C THR A 49 3.63 5.75 2.46
N SER A 50 4.08 5.02 1.43
CA SER A 50 4.55 3.62 1.58
C SER A 50 5.60 3.47 2.68
N ALA A 51 6.62 4.33 2.67
CA ALA A 51 7.69 4.29 3.66
C ALA A 51 7.22 4.65 5.09
N GLN A 52 6.22 5.53 5.24
CA GLN A 52 5.62 5.83 6.55
C GLN A 52 4.78 4.65 7.06
N ALA A 53 3.99 4.02 6.18
CA ALA A 53 3.21 2.84 6.49
C ALA A 53 4.12 1.66 6.89
N ALA A 54 5.20 1.41 6.12
CA ALA A 54 6.21 0.42 6.45
C ALA A 54 6.85 0.67 7.83
N GLN A 55 7.19 1.92 8.15
CA GLN A 55 7.75 2.28 9.45
C GLN A 55 6.79 2.00 10.62
N LEU A 56 5.51 2.35 10.48
CA LEU A 56 4.51 2.09 11.53
C LEU A 56 4.25 0.58 11.71
N VAL A 57 4.24 -0.18 10.61
CA VAL A 57 4.09 -1.65 10.66
C VAL A 57 5.31 -2.30 11.31
N ALA A 58 6.51 -1.82 11.00
CA ALA A 58 7.75 -2.30 11.64
C ALA A 58 7.73 -2.04 13.16
N ASP A 59 7.34 -0.83 13.58
CA ASP A 59 7.20 -0.48 15.00
C ASP A 59 6.12 -1.35 15.67
N LEU A 60 4.98 -1.60 15.01
CA LEU A 60 3.91 -2.48 15.52
C LEU A 60 4.40 -3.92 15.75
N ILE A 61 5.08 -4.51 14.75
CA ILE A 61 5.68 -5.85 14.86
C ILE A 61 6.69 -5.88 16.02
N GLY A 62 7.56 -4.89 16.10
CA GLY A 62 8.55 -4.79 17.18
C GLY A 62 7.91 -4.73 18.56
N GLN A 63 6.81 -3.99 18.73
CA GLN A 63 6.07 -3.93 20.00
C GLN A 63 5.40 -5.27 20.33
N VAL A 64 4.82 -5.96 19.36
CA VAL A 64 4.21 -7.29 19.56
C VAL A 64 5.27 -8.32 19.99
N GLU A 65 6.43 -8.33 19.33
CA GLU A 65 7.56 -9.21 19.69
C GLU A 65 8.14 -8.88 21.08
N LEU A 66 8.34 -7.60 21.38
CA LEU A 66 8.82 -7.20 22.72
C LEU A 66 7.83 -7.62 23.81
N ALA A 67 6.54 -7.52 23.53
CA ALA A 67 5.51 -7.89 24.49
C ALA A 67 5.38 -9.42 24.64
N SER A 68 5.57 -10.19 23.57
CA SER A 68 5.56 -11.66 23.61
C SER A 68 6.73 -12.20 24.44
N VAL A 69 7.95 -11.65 24.26
CA VAL A 69 9.14 -12.00 25.03
C VAL A 69 8.98 -11.69 26.52
N ARG A 70 8.46 -10.50 26.87
CA ARG A 70 8.33 -10.08 28.27
C ARG A 70 7.29 -10.87 29.06
N ARG A 71 6.17 -11.26 28.45
CA ARG A 71 5.03 -11.83 29.19
C ARG A 71 4.95 -13.35 29.13
N GLY A 72 5.70 -14.00 28.23
CA GLY A 72 5.63 -15.46 28.03
C GLY A 72 4.21 -15.97 27.76
N ARG A 73 3.31 -15.06 27.36
CA ARG A 73 1.87 -15.24 27.17
C ARG A 73 1.40 -14.29 26.08
N PRO A 74 0.35 -14.67 25.32
CA PRO A 74 -0.19 -13.85 24.25
C PRO A 74 -0.59 -12.45 24.76
N VAL A 75 -0.10 -11.43 24.08
CA VAL A 75 -0.34 -10.01 24.42
C VAL A 75 -1.50 -9.49 23.64
N THR A 76 -2.27 -8.62 24.26
CA THR A 76 -3.60 -8.32 23.82
C THR A 76 -3.66 -6.88 23.37
N VAL A 77 -3.93 -6.67 22.07
CA VAL A 77 -3.87 -5.34 21.45
C VAL A 77 -5.30 -4.90 21.16
N ARG A 78 -5.70 -3.75 21.72
CA ARG A 78 -6.92 -3.07 21.28
C ARG A 78 -6.56 -1.98 20.28
N ASP A 79 -7.44 -1.71 19.33
CA ASP A 79 -7.23 -0.63 18.36
C ASP A 79 -7.03 0.74 19.02
N ASP A 80 -7.67 0.99 20.17
CA ASP A 80 -7.53 2.23 20.95
C ASP A 80 -6.28 2.27 21.84
N SER A 81 -5.61 1.14 22.05
CA SER A 81 -4.36 1.05 22.81
C SER A 81 -3.11 1.36 21.97
N VAL A 82 -3.25 1.43 20.65
CA VAL A 82 -2.13 1.74 19.75
C VAL A 82 -2.02 3.25 19.58
N MET A 83 -0.94 3.82 20.10
CA MET A 83 -0.67 5.25 20.00
C MET A 83 0.55 5.52 19.14
N VAL A 84 0.53 6.65 18.44
CA VAL A 84 1.69 7.18 17.73
C VAL A 84 2.12 8.46 18.42
N SER A 85 3.37 8.49 18.90
CA SER A 85 3.95 9.66 19.56
C SER A 85 4.26 10.78 18.57
N ASP A 86 4.45 11.99 19.10
CA ASP A 86 4.94 13.16 18.34
C ASP A 86 6.36 12.97 17.78
N GLY A 87 7.13 12.01 18.30
CA GLY A 87 8.39 11.52 17.74
C GLY A 87 8.23 10.51 16.59
N GLY A 88 6.99 10.19 16.21
CA GLY A 88 6.69 9.23 15.15
C GLY A 88 7.03 7.79 15.50
N ARG A 89 6.94 7.42 16.79
CA ARG A 89 7.07 6.03 17.25
C ARG A 89 5.69 5.48 17.57
N LEU A 90 5.42 4.26 17.13
CA LEU A 90 4.20 3.54 17.52
C LEU A 90 4.46 2.73 18.80
N THR A 91 3.56 2.90 19.78
CA THR A 91 3.59 2.18 21.06
C THR A 91 2.22 1.55 21.33
N ILE A 92 2.22 0.46 22.10
CA ILE A 92 0.99 -0.23 22.53
C ILE A 92 0.86 -0.05 24.04
N ASP A 93 -0.21 0.61 24.49
CA ASP A 93 -0.48 0.79 25.92
C ASP A 93 -1.00 -0.52 26.55
N GLY A 94 -0.32 -1.00 27.59
CA GLY A 94 -0.29 -2.42 27.99
C GLY A 94 -1.44 -2.91 28.89
N GLY A 95 -2.66 -2.39 28.72
CA GLY A 95 -3.69 -2.38 29.77
C GLY A 95 -4.80 -3.44 29.80
N SER A 96 -5.09 -4.26 28.76
CA SER A 96 -6.24 -5.19 28.87
C SER A 96 -6.27 -6.35 27.85
N HIS A 97 -6.91 -7.46 28.26
CA HIS A 97 -6.91 -8.82 27.67
C HIS A 97 -7.93 -9.09 26.52
N ILE A 98 -7.48 -9.49 25.31
CA ILE A 98 -8.18 -9.97 24.09
C ILE A 98 -7.17 -10.71 23.15
N GLU A 99 -7.57 -11.78 22.44
CA GLU A 99 -6.77 -12.54 21.45
C GLU A 99 -5.98 -11.68 20.43
N THR A 100 -4.70 -12.03 20.23
CA THR A 100 -3.64 -11.22 19.61
C THR A 100 -3.62 -11.23 18.08
N ASP A 101 -3.94 -12.37 17.50
CA ASP A 101 -3.58 -12.65 16.10
C ASP A 101 -4.49 -11.91 15.12
N ASP A 102 -5.79 -11.90 15.40
CA ASP A 102 -6.77 -11.17 14.60
C ASP A 102 -6.59 -9.65 14.73
N ALA A 103 -6.27 -9.15 15.92
CA ALA A 103 -6.09 -7.71 16.16
C ALA A 103 -4.88 -7.16 15.40
N THR A 104 -3.75 -7.86 15.42
CA THR A 104 -2.54 -7.44 14.69
C THR A 104 -2.79 -7.41 13.19
N ALA A 105 -3.45 -8.45 12.65
CA ALA A 105 -3.85 -8.50 11.25
C ALA A 105 -4.79 -7.33 10.87
N VAL A 106 -5.78 -7.01 11.71
CA VAL A 106 -6.72 -5.89 11.49
C VAL A 106 -6.00 -4.54 11.47
N LEU A 107 -5.05 -4.32 12.37
CA LEU A 107 -4.25 -3.09 12.41
C LEU A 107 -3.38 -2.94 11.17
N ILE A 108 -2.70 -4.01 10.75
CA ILE A 108 -1.88 -3.99 9.53
C ILE A 108 -2.76 -3.70 8.30
N ARG A 109 -3.95 -4.32 8.18
CA ARG A 109 -4.90 -4.00 7.10
C ARG A 109 -5.39 -2.54 7.16
N SER A 110 -5.60 -2.00 8.35
CA SER A 110 -5.99 -0.60 8.53
C SER A 110 -4.90 0.36 8.07
N ILE A 111 -3.63 0.06 8.37
CA ILE A 111 -2.49 0.82 7.83
C ILE A 111 -2.39 0.66 6.30
N ALA A 112 -2.52 -0.57 5.79
CA ALA A 112 -2.46 -0.88 4.35
C ALA A 112 -3.46 -0.06 3.53
N THR A 113 -4.73 -0.07 3.95
CA THR A 113 -5.85 0.62 3.28
C THR A 113 -5.74 2.15 3.34
N ASN A 114 -4.98 2.68 4.30
CA ASN A 114 -4.72 4.10 4.42
C ASN A 114 -3.53 4.58 3.54
N CYS A 115 -2.65 3.67 3.13
CA CYS A 115 -1.47 3.99 2.33
C CYS A 115 -1.84 4.65 0.98
N ARG A 116 -1.06 5.64 0.57
CA ARG A 116 -1.11 6.24 -0.77
C ARG A 116 -0.32 5.39 -1.75
N GLY A 117 -0.80 5.32 -2.99
CA GLY A 117 -0.18 4.54 -4.06
C GLY A 117 -0.80 3.15 -4.20
N SER A 118 -0.71 2.58 -5.40
CA SER A 118 -1.48 1.41 -5.84
C SER A 118 -0.66 0.11 -5.83
N GLY A 119 0.15 -0.14 -4.80
CA GLY A 119 0.97 -1.37 -4.78
C GLY A 119 1.37 -1.83 -3.40
N PHE A 120 1.95 -0.95 -2.58
CA PHE A 120 2.41 -1.33 -1.24
C PHE A 120 1.26 -1.81 -0.34
N GLY A 121 0.14 -1.08 -0.33
CA GLY A 121 -1.04 -1.46 0.45
C GLY A 121 -1.62 -2.82 0.05
N ASP A 122 -1.64 -3.13 -1.25
CA ASP A 122 -2.17 -4.40 -1.76
C ASP A 122 -1.25 -5.57 -1.38
N LEU A 123 0.07 -5.41 -1.53
CA LEU A 123 1.06 -6.40 -1.08
C LEU A 123 0.98 -6.65 0.42
N LEU A 124 0.78 -5.58 1.22
CA LEU A 124 0.63 -5.70 2.67
C LEU A 124 -0.67 -6.46 3.01
N ASN A 125 -1.78 -6.12 2.38
CA ASN A 125 -3.08 -6.78 2.60
C ASN A 125 -3.05 -8.27 2.20
N GLU A 126 -2.38 -8.59 1.10
CA GLU A 126 -2.16 -9.97 0.65
C GLU A 126 -1.29 -10.73 1.66
N SER A 127 -0.23 -10.12 2.19
CA SER A 127 0.66 -10.75 3.17
C SER A 127 -0.03 -11.12 4.48
N VAL A 128 -1.11 -10.40 4.83
CA VAL A 128 -1.94 -10.63 6.02
C VAL A 128 -3.05 -11.65 5.75
N SER A 129 -3.32 -11.97 4.48
CA SER A 129 -4.36 -12.92 4.09
C SER A 129 -3.83 -14.36 4.16
N GLY A 130 -4.67 -15.29 4.66
CA GLY A 130 -4.39 -16.73 4.62
C GLY A 130 -3.39 -17.26 5.66
N THR A 131 -2.97 -16.47 6.64
CA THR A 131 -2.12 -16.95 7.75
C THR A 131 -2.89 -17.01 9.07
N LYS A 132 -2.86 -18.17 9.72
CA LYS A 132 -3.29 -18.32 11.13
C LYS A 132 -2.10 -18.36 12.09
N ASP A 133 -0.90 -18.49 11.56
CA ASP A 133 0.34 -18.52 12.33
C ASP A 133 0.90 -17.10 12.48
N PRO A 134 1.04 -16.57 13.71
CA PRO A 134 1.54 -15.22 13.95
C PRO A 134 3.01 -15.04 13.54
N ASP A 135 3.85 -16.06 13.70
CA ASP A 135 5.26 -15.99 13.27
C ASP A 135 5.36 -15.96 11.74
N GLY A 136 4.53 -16.77 11.08
CA GLY A 136 4.36 -16.75 9.63
C GLY A 136 3.79 -15.45 9.08
N LEU A 137 2.92 -14.76 9.83
CA LEU A 137 2.44 -13.41 9.52
C LEU A 137 3.59 -12.41 9.58
N ILE A 138 4.30 -12.35 10.72
CA ILE A 138 5.40 -11.41 10.95
C ILE A 138 6.48 -11.55 9.87
N ARG A 139 6.88 -12.80 9.54
CA ARG A 139 7.90 -13.06 8.52
C ARG A 139 7.48 -12.61 7.13
N ARG A 140 6.20 -12.81 6.76
CA ARG A 140 5.66 -12.36 5.47
C ARG A 140 5.59 -10.85 5.37
N VAL A 141 5.07 -10.21 6.41
CA VAL A 141 4.95 -8.75 6.47
C VAL A 141 6.34 -8.10 6.43
N ARG A 142 7.34 -8.64 7.17
CA ARG A 142 8.74 -8.18 7.10
C ARG A 142 9.28 -8.16 5.67
N ARG A 143 9.11 -9.25 4.93
CA ARG A 143 9.56 -9.35 3.53
C ARG A 143 8.97 -8.24 2.64
N VAL A 144 7.75 -7.79 2.92
CA VAL A 144 7.08 -6.72 2.16
C VAL A 144 7.56 -5.33 2.58
N ILE A 145 7.84 -5.12 3.87
CA ILE A 145 8.24 -3.79 4.38
C ILE A 145 9.75 -3.52 4.25
N ASP A 146 10.60 -4.56 4.28
CA ASP A 146 12.07 -4.40 4.25
C ASP A 146 12.59 -3.54 3.08
N PRO A 147 12.07 -3.65 1.83
CA PRO A 147 12.51 -2.80 0.74
C PRO A 147 12.19 -1.31 0.92
N GLU A 148 11.21 -0.97 1.76
CA GLU A 148 10.78 0.41 2.04
C GLU A 148 11.49 1.02 3.27
N LEU A 149 12.21 0.20 4.05
CA LEU A 149 12.88 0.59 5.29
C LEU A 149 14.38 0.86 5.05
N ASP A 150 14.71 2.01 4.47
CA ASP A 150 16.10 2.47 4.42
C ASP A 150 16.53 3.03 5.80
N LEU A 151 17.56 2.44 6.42
CA LEU A 151 18.10 2.87 7.72
C LEU A 151 18.59 4.32 7.71
N VAL A 152 19.11 4.83 6.58
CA VAL A 152 19.63 6.20 6.47
C VAL A 152 18.51 7.23 6.63
N ASP A 153 17.31 6.89 6.14
CA ASP A 153 16.16 7.80 6.11
C ASP A 153 15.20 7.63 7.32
N GLU A 154 15.48 6.71 8.25
CA GLU A 154 14.59 6.43 9.39
C GLU A 154 14.28 7.70 10.20
N SER A 155 15.31 8.49 10.53
CA SER A 155 15.15 9.71 11.32
C SER A 155 14.27 10.75 10.62
N ARG A 156 14.37 10.85 9.29
CA ARG A 156 13.55 11.74 8.47
C ARG A 156 12.10 11.26 8.45
N ARG A 157 11.87 9.96 8.25
CA ARG A 157 10.53 9.36 8.26
C ARG A 157 9.84 9.53 9.60
N ARG A 158 10.52 9.23 10.71
CA ARG A 158 9.99 9.44 12.07
C ARG A 158 9.60 10.90 12.32
N ARG A 159 10.43 11.85 11.88
CA ARG A 159 10.09 13.28 11.97
C ARG A 159 8.83 13.64 11.19
N GLN A 160 8.69 13.13 9.97
CA GLN A 160 7.48 13.36 9.14
C GLN A 160 6.22 12.77 9.77
N ILE A 161 6.30 11.55 10.33
CA ILE A 161 5.18 10.95 11.09
C ILE A 161 4.86 11.82 12.31
N GLY A 162 5.87 12.28 13.03
CA GLY A 162 5.71 13.20 14.16
C GLY A 162 5.06 14.54 13.81
N GLU A 163 5.35 15.09 12.63
CA GLU A 163 4.67 16.27 12.10
C GLU A 163 3.19 16.00 11.79
N LEU A 164 2.85 14.82 11.23
CA LEU A 164 1.46 14.42 11.01
C LEU A 164 0.69 14.28 12.34
N VAL A 165 1.33 13.69 13.35
CA VAL A 165 0.75 13.54 14.69
C VAL A 165 0.49 14.92 15.31
N ARG A 166 1.47 15.83 15.28
CA ARG A 166 1.30 17.20 15.77
C ARG A 166 0.21 17.96 15.02
N ALA A 167 0.14 17.83 13.69
CA ALA A 167 -0.92 18.45 12.89
C ALA A 167 -2.32 17.91 13.25
N THR A 168 -2.40 16.63 13.64
CA THR A 168 -3.65 15.99 14.10
C THR A 168 -4.09 16.51 15.47
N MET A 169 -3.15 16.78 16.38
CA MET A 169 -3.44 17.32 17.71
C MET A 169 -3.88 18.80 17.70
N VAL A 170 -3.38 19.59 16.76
CA VAL A 170 -3.61 21.06 16.71
C VAL A 170 -5.02 21.41 16.21
N ARG A 171 -5.85 20.44 15.80
CA ARG A 171 -7.19 20.73 15.30
C ARG A 171 -8.04 21.32 16.45
N PRO A 172 -8.41 22.62 16.40
CA PRO A 172 -9.20 23.23 17.45
C PRO A 172 -10.58 22.58 17.44
N ASP A 173 -11.08 22.27 18.63
CA ASP A 173 -12.45 21.87 18.89
C ASP A 173 -13.40 22.95 18.35
N LEU A 174 -13.83 22.80 17.09
CA LEU A 174 -14.68 23.77 16.39
C LEU A 174 -16.17 23.57 16.68
N ASP A 175 -16.52 22.87 17.76
CA ASP A 175 -17.91 22.65 18.21
C ASP A 175 -18.27 23.45 19.47
N GLY A 176 -17.66 24.62 19.66
CA GLY A 176 -17.86 25.49 20.83
C GLY A 176 -18.58 26.83 20.58
N ALA A 177 -19.16 27.07 19.41
CA ALA A 177 -19.83 28.34 19.12
C ALA A 177 -21.22 28.14 18.50
N ALA A 178 -22.15 27.67 19.33
CA ALA A 178 -23.57 27.81 19.02
C ALA A 178 -24.38 27.98 20.32
N VAL A 179 -24.98 29.17 20.44
CA VAL A 179 -26.21 29.50 21.18
C VAL A 179 -26.05 29.76 22.68
N GLU A 180 -25.86 31.04 23.01
CA GLU A 180 -26.64 31.90 23.93
C GLU A 180 -25.81 33.20 24.01
N ASP A 181 -26.27 34.39 23.64
CA ASP A 181 -27.48 35.00 24.14
C ASP A 181 -27.90 36.19 23.24
N ARG A 182 -29.21 36.36 23.13
CA ARG A 182 -29.91 37.40 22.38
C ARG A 182 -30.65 38.22 23.43
N GLU A 183 -30.23 39.46 23.70
CA GLU A 183 -31.11 40.64 23.75
C GLU A 183 -30.41 41.93 24.21
N ASP A 184 -30.89 43.04 23.65
CA ASP A 184 -30.82 44.43 24.11
C ASP A 184 -29.48 45.21 24.12
N ARG A 185 -29.30 46.07 23.09
CA ARG A 185 -29.42 47.53 23.28
C ARG A 185 -29.31 48.35 21.98
N THR A 186 -30.42 49.01 21.66
CA THR A 186 -30.59 50.41 21.18
C THR A 186 -29.39 51.22 20.66
N ALA A 187 -29.49 51.61 19.38
CA ALA A 187 -29.49 52.97 18.81
C ALA A 187 -28.30 53.95 18.97
N MET A 188 -27.93 54.52 17.79
CA MET A 188 -27.42 55.89 17.50
C MET A 188 -25.88 56.14 17.49
N PRO A 189 -25.38 57.19 16.77
CA PRO A 189 -24.50 56.99 15.60
C PRO A 189 -23.20 57.85 15.57
N SER A 190 -22.37 57.59 14.54
CA SER A 190 -21.42 58.50 13.86
C SER A 190 -20.32 59.25 14.65
N GLY A 191 -19.05 58.99 14.28
CA GLY A 191 -17.97 59.98 14.43
C GLY A 191 -16.54 59.40 14.36
N PRO A 192 -15.54 60.05 13.72
CA PRO A 192 -14.29 59.41 13.31
C PRO A 192 -13.04 59.80 14.14
N SER A 193 -11.94 59.08 13.87
CA SER A 193 -10.50 59.47 13.91
C SER A 193 -9.62 59.30 15.17
N VAL A 194 -8.63 58.38 15.04
CA VAL A 194 -7.15 58.51 15.27
C VAL A 194 -6.64 58.64 16.74
N PRO A 195 -5.37 58.31 17.14
CA PRO A 195 -4.31 57.38 16.65
C PRO A 195 -3.72 56.42 17.75
N ALA A 196 -2.84 55.52 17.28
CA ALA A 196 -1.57 55.03 17.86
C ALA A 196 -1.30 55.07 19.38
N GLY A 197 -0.90 53.90 19.91
CA GLY A 197 0.06 53.83 21.01
C GLY A 197 -0.02 52.57 21.90
N SER A 198 1.11 51.87 21.96
CA SER A 198 1.72 51.43 23.23
C SER A 198 1.42 50.02 23.80
N LEU A 199 2.48 49.20 23.74
CA LEU A 199 3.04 48.32 24.79
C LEU A 199 2.34 46.99 25.18
N VAL A 200 2.97 45.90 24.72
CA VAL A 200 3.22 44.62 25.44
C VAL A 200 3.95 44.95 26.78
N PRO A 201 3.91 44.18 27.90
CA PRO A 201 3.60 42.75 28.06
C PRO A 201 2.68 42.37 29.26
N SER A 202 2.10 41.16 29.26
CA SER A 202 1.86 40.45 30.53
C SER A 202 1.88 38.94 30.33
N ALA A 203 2.83 38.32 31.02
CA ALA A 203 2.87 36.90 31.29
C ALA A 203 1.62 36.49 32.08
N GLY A 204 1.00 35.39 31.67
CA GLY A 204 -0.16 34.79 32.31
C GLY A 204 -0.39 33.39 31.77
N TRP A 205 0.56 32.49 32.06
CA TRP A 205 0.42 31.07 31.75
C TRP A 205 -0.57 30.47 32.76
N TYR A 206 -1.78 30.17 32.30
CA TYR A 206 -2.79 29.43 33.06
C TYR A 206 -2.78 27.96 32.60
N PRO A 207 -2.59 26.98 33.49
CA PRO A 207 -2.78 25.57 33.14
C PRO A 207 -4.28 25.29 32.96
N PRO A 208 -4.70 24.55 31.92
CA PRO A 208 -6.10 24.16 31.77
C PRO A 208 -6.47 23.16 32.87
N VAL A 209 -7.50 23.53 33.62
CA VAL A 209 -8.13 22.74 34.65
C VAL A 209 -8.75 21.50 33.98
N ARG A 210 -8.30 20.30 34.40
CA ARG A 210 -8.86 19.02 33.97
C ARG A 210 -10.35 18.99 34.28
N SER A 211 -11.19 18.83 33.26
CA SER A 211 -12.60 18.51 33.46
C SER A 211 -12.71 17.04 33.92
N PRO A 212 -13.32 16.75 35.08
CA PRO A 212 -13.63 15.38 35.47
C PRO A 212 -14.81 14.91 34.62
N TRP A 213 -14.51 14.23 33.52
CA TRP A 213 -15.52 13.54 32.71
C TRP A 213 -16.11 12.39 33.54
N HIS A 214 -17.18 12.68 34.27
CA HIS A 214 -18.03 11.66 34.86
C HIS A 214 -18.73 10.91 33.73
N SER A 215 -18.18 9.77 33.31
CA SER A 215 -18.89 8.80 32.47
C SER A 215 -20.06 8.24 33.27
N ARG A 216 -21.22 8.91 33.19
CA ARG A 216 -22.48 8.35 33.65
C ARG A 216 -22.72 7.07 32.86
N ARG A 217 -22.52 5.92 33.52
CA ARG A 217 -22.92 4.59 33.03
C ARG A 217 -24.38 4.65 32.60
N ARG A 218 -24.61 4.80 31.30
CA ARG A 218 -25.96 4.66 30.73
C ARG A 218 -26.37 3.22 30.95
N ARG A 219 -27.47 3.03 31.68
CA ARG A 219 -28.07 1.70 31.90
C ARG A 219 -28.30 1.06 30.52
N PRO A 220 -27.88 -0.21 30.32
CA PRO A 220 -28.08 -0.88 29.05
C PRO A 220 -29.56 -0.86 28.71
N SER A 221 -29.90 -0.27 27.56
CA SER A 221 -31.28 -0.16 27.15
C SER A 221 -31.84 -1.57 26.94
N ARG A 222 -33.11 -1.79 27.28
CA ARG A 222 -33.79 -3.09 27.17
C ARG A 222 -33.69 -3.72 25.76
N ARG A 223 -33.37 -2.92 24.74
CA ARG A 223 -33.13 -3.32 23.35
C ARG A 223 -31.78 -4.03 23.14
N GLN A 224 -30.73 -3.69 23.91
CA GLN A 224 -29.43 -4.38 23.82
C GLN A 224 -29.52 -5.85 24.23
N GLY A 225 -30.39 -6.19 25.19
CA GLY A 225 -30.63 -7.58 25.58
C GLY A 225 -31.20 -8.42 24.44
N VAL A 226 -32.10 -7.85 23.63
CA VAL A 226 -32.69 -8.55 22.48
C VAL A 226 -31.63 -8.83 21.41
N TYR A 227 -30.78 -7.85 21.10
CA TYR A 227 -29.69 -8.05 20.13
C TYR A 227 -28.65 -9.06 20.61
N ALA A 228 -28.32 -9.08 21.90
CA ALA A 228 -27.41 -10.07 22.47
C ALA A 228 -27.97 -11.50 22.34
N VAL A 229 -29.26 -11.70 22.63
CA VAL A 229 -29.93 -13.00 22.44
C VAL A 229 -29.95 -13.39 20.97
N LEU A 230 -30.25 -12.45 20.07
CA LEU A 230 -30.28 -12.74 18.64
C LEU A 230 -28.89 -13.11 18.10
N ALA A 231 -27.83 -12.45 18.58
CA ALA A 231 -26.44 -12.81 18.25
C ALA A 231 -26.07 -14.21 18.75
N ILE A 232 -26.50 -14.60 19.96
CA ILE A 232 -26.29 -15.95 20.50
C ILE A 232 -27.02 -17.00 19.65
N VAL A 233 -28.25 -16.73 19.21
CA VAL A 233 -29.00 -17.66 18.36
C VAL A 233 -28.32 -17.83 17.00
N VAL A 234 -27.82 -16.75 16.40
CA VAL A 234 -27.07 -16.81 15.13
C VAL A 234 -25.76 -17.59 15.29
N LEU A 235 -25.01 -17.36 16.37
CA LEU A 235 -23.79 -18.10 16.70
C LEU A 235 -24.06 -19.60 16.97
N ALA A 236 -25.14 -19.92 17.67
CA ALA A 236 -25.51 -21.32 17.92
C ALA A 236 -25.95 -22.02 16.62
N GLY A 237 -26.67 -21.31 15.74
CA GLY A 237 -27.08 -21.81 14.43
C GLY A 237 -25.89 -22.07 13.50
N SER A 238 -24.90 -21.18 13.49
CA SER A 238 -23.70 -21.35 12.64
C SER A 238 -22.84 -22.52 13.10
N VAL A 239 -22.67 -22.74 14.41
CA VAL A 239 -21.91 -23.88 14.95
C VAL A 239 -22.55 -25.23 14.58
N MET A 240 -23.88 -25.31 14.52
CA MET A 240 -24.59 -26.54 14.14
C MET A 240 -24.54 -26.83 12.63
N ALA A 241 -24.49 -25.80 11.78
CA ALA A 241 -24.51 -25.94 10.31
C ALA A 241 -23.10 -26.04 9.70
N ALA A 242 -22.08 -25.52 10.38
CA ALA A 242 -20.69 -25.50 9.91
C ALA A 242 -20.12 -26.87 9.49
N PRO A 243 -20.31 -27.99 10.22
CA PRO A 243 -19.66 -29.24 9.84
C PRO A 243 -20.15 -29.80 8.50
N ARG A 244 -21.45 -29.63 8.19
CA ARG A 244 -22.01 -30.13 6.91
C ARG A 244 -21.61 -29.27 5.71
N ALA A 245 -21.54 -27.95 5.90
CA ALA A 245 -21.06 -27.06 4.85
C ALA A 245 -19.56 -27.27 4.56
N TRP A 246 -18.77 -27.56 5.60
CA TRP A 246 -17.35 -27.84 5.47
C TRP A 246 -17.06 -29.12 4.67
N GLU A 247 -17.83 -30.20 4.90
CA GLU A 247 -17.69 -31.45 4.14
C GLU A 247 -18.03 -31.34 2.64
N GLN A 248 -18.91 -30.40 2.27
CA GLN A 248 -19.22 -30.14 0.87
C GLN A 248 -18.13 -29.29 0.20
N LEU A 249 -17.57 -28.34 0.95
CA LEU A 249 -16.50 -27.48 0.46
C LEU A 249 -15.18 -28.24 0.31
N SER A 250 -14.83 -29.12 1.26
CA SER A 250 -13.60 -29.92 1.19
C SER A 250 -13.62 -30.89 0.01
N ARG A 251 -14.78 -31.51 -0.29
CA ARG A 251 -14.94 -32.36 -1.48
C ARG A 251 -14.76 -31.61 -2.80
N GLY A 252 -15.18 -30.35 -2.87
CA GLY A 252 -14.93 -29.51 -4.04
C GLY A 252 -13.47 -29.11 -4.19
N TRP A 253 -12.78 -28.88 -3.07
CA TRP A 253 -11.37 -28.51 -3.06
C TRP A 253 -10.43 -29.69 -3.37
N ASP A 254 -10.72 -30.89 -2.86
CA ASP A 254 -9.93 -32.10 -3.19
C ASP A 254 -10.00 -32.41 -4.70
N ALA A 255 -11.13 -32.14 -5.35
CA ALA A 255 -11.28 -32.32 -6.81
C ALA A 255 -10.45 -31.32 -7.65
N ILE A 256 -10.05 -30.19 -7.09
CA ILE A 256 -9.27 -29.15 -7.78
C ILE A 256 -7.77 -29.33 -7.50
N LEU A 257 -7.42 -29.74 -6.28
CA LEU A 257 -6.03 -29.82 -5.83
C LEU A 257 -5.38 -31.18 -6.08
N ASP A 258 -6.16 -32.24 -6.23
CA ASP A 258 -5.66 -33.57 -6.58
C ASP A 258 -6.23 -34.07 -7.93
N PRO A 259 -5.94 -33.39 -9.07
CA PRO A 259 -6.25 -33.91 -10.38
C PRO A 259 -5.24 -35.01 -10.76
N VAL A 260 -5.11 -36.04 -9.91
CA VAL A 260 -4.10 -37.09 -10.08
C VAL A 260 -4.77 -38.39 -10.50
N ASP A 261 -4.42 -38.79 -11.73
CA ASP A 261 -4.42 -40.16 -12.25
C ASP A 261 -5.73 -40.83 -12.71
N THR A 262 -6.66 -40.11 -13.35
CA THR A 262 -7.52 -40.76 -14.37
C THR A 262 -6.85 -40.84 -15.75
N SER A 263 -5.67 -40.22 -15.93
CA SER A 263 -4.97 -40.11 -17.22
C SER A 263 -4.04 -41.30 -17.53
N SER A 264 -3.78 -42.19 -16.58
CA SER A 264 -2.82 -43.30 -16.74
C SER A 264 -3.45 -44.64 -17.16
N ALA A 265 -4.78 -44.71 -17.27
CA ALA A 265 -5.50 -45.92 -17.72
C ALA A 265 -5.97 -45.90 -19.19
N GLN A 266 -5.83 -44.77 -19.92
CA GLN A 266 -6.34 -44.65 -21.31
C GLN A 266 -5.29 -44.29 -22.38
N ASN A 267 -4.00 -44.21 -22.07
CA ASN A 267 -2.95 -44.03 -23.10
C ASN A 267 -2.49 -45.37 -23.69
N ARG A 268 -3.44 -46.17 -24.18
CA ARG A 268 -3.17 -47.28 -25.10
C ARG A 268 -3.42 -46.75 -26.51
N ILE A 269 -2.35 -46.31 -27.16
CA ILE A 269 -2.37 -45.90 -28.56
C ILE A 269 -2.65 -47.14 -29.41
N GLU A 270 -3.91 -47.34 -29.80
CA GLU A 270 -4.25 -48.20 -30.92
C GLU A 270 -3.87 -47.48 -32.21
N PRO A 271 -3.07 -48.11 -33.09
CA PRO A 271 -2.77 -47.53 -34.39
C PRO A 271 -3.97 -47.72 -35.33
N VAL A 272 -4.14 -46.70 -36.18
CA VAL A 272 -4.83 -46.66 -37.48
C VAL A 272 -6.35 -46.35 -37.51
N SER A 273 -6.69 -45.14 -37.98
CA SER A 273 -7.66 -44.91 -39.06
C SER A 273 -7.50 -43.49 -39.67
N PRO A 274 -7.75 -43.33 -40.99
CA PRO A 274 -7.40 -42.14 -41.78
C PRO A 274 -8.18 -40.87 -41.38
N PRO A 275 -7.66 -39.67 -41.74
CA PRO A 275 -8.19 -38.40 -41.26
C PRO A 275 -9.65 -38.17 -41.69
N PRO A 276 -10.53 -37.74 -40.76
CA PRO A 276 -11.84 -37.22 -41.11
C PRO A 276 -11.70 -35.97 -42.00
N PRO A 277 -12.63 -35.71 -42.94
CA PRO A 277 -12.62 -34.48 -43.71
C PRO A 277 -12.68 -33.28 -42.75
N GLU A 278 -11.74 -32.36 -42.92
CA GLU A 278 -11.65 -31.11 -42.17
C GLU A 278 -13.01 -30.40 -42.18
N PRO A 279 -13.56 -30.01 -41.01
CA PRO A 279 -14.69 -29.10 -40.97
C PRO A 279 -14.27 -27.83 -41.69
N ALA A 280 -15.02 -27.47 -42.75
CA ALA A 280 -14.80 -26.24 -43.49
C ALA A 280 -14.63 -25.07 -42.52
N GLU A 281 -13.47 -24.42 -42.59
CA GLU A 281 -13.21 -23.18 -41.88
C GLU A 281 -14.40 -22.25 -42.09
N PRO A 282 -15.02 -21.70 -41.02
CA PRO A 282 -16.05 -20.70 -41.19
C PRO A 282 -15.42 -19.57 -42.00
N ALA A 283 -15.98 -19.34 -43.19
CA ALA A 283 -15.51 -18.32 -44.14
C ALA A 283 -15.16 -17.05 -43.37
N ALA A 284 -13.87 -16.69 -43.41
CA ALA A 284 -13.37 -15.45 -42.85
C ALA A 284 -14.27 -14.32 -43.38
N ALA A 285 -15.10 -13.77 -42.48
CA ALA A 285 -15.84 -12.56 -42.78
C ALA A 285 -14.80 -11.54 -43.27
N GLY A 286 -14.97 -11.04 -44.49
CA GLY A 286 -13.95 -10.33 -45.28
C GLY A 286 -13.54 -8.96 -44.73
N GLY A 287 -13.08 -8.91 -43.48
CA GLY A 287 -12.49 -7.73 -42.88
C GLY A 287 -11.01 -7.60 -43.27
N THR A 288 -10.59 -6.37 -43.51
CA THR A 288 -9.20 -6.05 -43.83
C THR A 288 -8.36 -6.18 -42.56
N THR A 289 -7.19 -6.81 -42.66
CA THR A 289 -6.24 -6.92 -41.55
C THR A 289 -5.80 -5.51 -41.12
N PRO A 290 -5.89 -5.14 -39.83
CA PRO A 290 -5.51 -3.81 -39.38
C PRO A 290 -4.02 -3.55 -39.57
N ALA A 291 -3.67 -2.32 -39.95
CA ALA A 291 -2.29 -1.94 -40.22
C ALA A 291 -1.37 -2.10 -38.99
N PRO A 292 -0.07 -2.36 -39.17
CA PRO A 292 0.91 -2.26 -38.09
C PRO A 292 1.01 -0.80 -37.62
N VAL A 293 1.38 -0.60 -36.36
CA VAL A 293 1.49 0.74 -35.77
C VAL A 293 2.95 1.17 -35.77
N ASP A 294 3.22 2.29 -36.45
CA ASP A 294 4.48 3.01 -36.36
C ASP A 294 4.31 4.20 -35.42
N THR A 295 5.05 4.20 -34.32
CA THR A 295 4.99 5.27 -33.31
C THR A 295 5.83 6.49 -33.69
N GLY A 296 6.65 6.39 -34.74
CA GLY A 296 7.51 7.47 -35.23
C GLY A 296 8.66 7.87 -34.30
N ALA A 297 8.85 7.13 -33.19
CA ALA A 297 9.91 7.39 -32.21
C ALA A 297 10.72 6.12 -31.94
N PRO A 298 12.04 6.24 -31.71
CA PRO A 298 12.90 5.10 -31.44
C PRO A 298 12.58 4.48 -30.07
N ALA A 299 13.10 3.27 -29.82
CA ALA A 299 12.94 2.57 -28.54
C ALA A 299 13.87 3.08 -27.43
N ALA A 300 14.90 3.87 -27.75
CA ALA A 300 15.79 4.54 -26.79
C ALA A 300 16.40 5.80 -27.43
N ALA A 301 16.62 6.85 -26.64
CA ALA A 301 17.27 8.08 -27.07
C ALA A 301 17.77 8.91 -25.88
N GLY A 302 18.94 9.55 -26.04
CA GLY A 302 19.52 10.41 -25.01
C GLY A 302 19.72 9.67 -23.68
N GLN A 303 19.12 10.20 -22.62
CA GLN A 303 19.20 9.63 -21.26
C GLN A 303 18.16 8.53 -20.98
N ILE A 304 17.28 8.24 -21.95
CA ILE A 304 16.21 7.23 -21.83
C ILE A 304 16.67 5.96 -22.54
N ALA A 305 16.93 4.91 -21.76
CA ALA A 305 17.37 3.60 -22.24
C ALA A 305 16.23 2.69 -22.71
N GLY A 306 14.98 3.03 -22.38
CA GLY A 306 13.80 2.40 -22.97
C GLY A 306 12.51 2.76 -22.27
N VAL A 307 11.39 2.53 -22.95
CA VAL A 307 10.05 2.73 -22.41
C VAL A 307 9.25 1.44 -22.63
N THR A 308 8.64 0.93 -21.57
CA THR A 308 7.72 -0.21 -21.66
C THR A 308 6.35 0.20 -21.13
N ALA A 309 5.29 -0.22 -21.82
CA ALA A 309 3.92 0.01 -21.42
C ALA A 309 3.25 -1.35 -21.13
N SER A 310 2.36 -1.38 -20.14
CA SER A 310 1.52 -2.56 -19.84
C SER A 310 0.14 -2.13 -19.34
N PHE A 311 -0.89 -2.96 -19.53
CA PHE A 311 -2.21 -2.70 -18.97
C PHE A 311 -2.15 -2.84 -17.44
N ALA A 312 -2.53 -1.79 -16.71
CA ALA A 312 -2.51 -1.81 -15.25
C ALA A 312 -3.67 -2.64 -14.67
N ASP A 313 -4.83 -2.59 -15.32
CA ASP A 313 -6.06 -3.28 -14.89
C ASP A 313 -6.31 -4.58 -15.70
N GLY A 314 -5.25 -5.19 -16.23
CA GLY A 314 -5.30 -6.45 -17.00
C GLY A 314 -5.63 -6.27 -18.49
N SER A 315 -6.82 -5.79 -18.83
CA SER A 315 -7.23 -5.59 -20.24
C SER A 315 -8.06 -4.33 -20.43
N CYS A 316 -7.92 -3.70 -21.59
CA CYS A 316 -8.74 -2.55 -21.98
C CYS A 316 -9.77 -2.91 -23.04
N SER A 317 -10.83 -2.09 -23.13
CA SER A 317 -11.90 -2.26 -24.13
C SER A 317 -12.19 -0.93 -24.82
N PRO A 318 -12.58 -0.94 -26.11
CA PRO A 318 -13.02 0.26 -26.82
C PRO A 318 -14.13 1.01 -26.08
N GLY A 319 -14.16 2.34 -26.21
CA GLY A 319 -15.15 3.21 -25.56
C GLY A 319 -15.02 3.36 -24.04
N ARG A 320 -14.00 2.75 -23.41
CA ARG A 320 -13.80 2.77 -21.94
C ARG A 320 -12.49 3.45 -21.57
N PRO A 321 -12.40 4.02 -20.34
CA PRO A 321 -11.13 4.45 -19.80
C PRO A 321 -10.20 3.25 -19.61
N CYS A 322 -8.95 3.42 -20.02
CA CYS A 322 -7.89 2.42 -19.96
C CYS A 322 -6.74 2.96 -19.12
N ALA A 323 -6.33 2.21 -18.10
CA ALA A 323 -5.16 2.51 -17.29
C ALA A 323 -3.94 1.73 -17.81
N VAL A 324 -2.87 2.45 -18.10
CA VAL A 324 -1.61 1.91 -18.61
C VAL A 324 -0.51 2.27 -17.64
N ARG A 325 0.23 1.26 -17.19
CA ARG A 325 1.48 1.43 -16.46
C ARG A 325 2.59 1.67 -17.47
N VAL A 326 3.33 2.75 -17.25
CA VAL A 326 4.49 3.13 -18.05
C VAL A 326 5.72 3.03 -17.18
N ASP A 327 6.68 2.20 -17.59
CA ASP A 327 7.99 2.06 -16.95
C ASP A 327 9.05 2.63 -17.92
N VAL A 328 9.77 3.65 -17.48
CA VAL A 328 10.83 4.32 -18.24
C VAL A 328 12.17 3.95 -17.61
N ARG A 329 13.04 3.30 -18.38
CA ARG A 329 14.41 2.99 -17.99
C ARG A 329 15.31 4.17 -18.34
N LEU A 330 16.11 4.59 -17.37
CA LEU A 330 16.98 5.76 -17.46
C LEU A 330 18.44 5.35 -17.28
N ASP A 331 19.34 6.13 -17.87
CA ASP A 331 20.75 6.11 -17.49
C ASP A 331 20.87 6.54 -16.01
N PRO A 332 21.70 5.88 -15.17
CA PRO A 332 21.90 6.28 -13.76
C PRO A 332 22.34 7.73 -13.55
N SER A 333 22.94 8.35 -14.57
CA SER A 333 23.32 9.77 -14.58
C SER A 333 22.19 10.73 -14.94
N ALA A 334 21.03 10.21 -15.35
CA ALA A 334 19.86 11.01 -15.69
C ALA A 334 19.32 11.75 -14.46
N VAL A 335 19.05 13.03 -14.64
CA VAL A 335 18.48 13.90 -13.61
C VAL A 335 17.43 14.82 -14.23
N GLY A 336 16.41 15.17 -13.45
CA GLY A 336 15.37 16.12 -13.88
C GLY A 336 13.99 15.52 -13.86
N ALA A 337 13.17 15.82 -14.87
CA ALA A 337 11.81 15.32 -14.99
C ALA A 337 11.62 14.61 -16.33
N ILE A 338 10.94 13.46 -16.29
CA ILE A 338 10.55 12.71 -17.47
C ILE A 338 9.07 13.02 -17.72
N THR A 339 8.76 13.42 -18.95
CA THR A 339 7.38 13.66 -19.37
C THR A 339 7.01 12.70 -20.49
N TRP A 340 5.83 12.09 -20.40
CA TRP A 340 5.29 11.23 -21.44
C TRP A 340 3.78 11.39 -21.57
N LYS A 341 3.25 10.89 -22.68
CA LYS A 341 1.81 10.78 -22.92
C LYS A 341 1.47 9.43 -23.54
N LEU A 342 0.21 9.05 -23.48
CA LEU A 342 -0.30 7.88 -24.19
C LEU A 342 -0.88 8.34 -25.53
N ASN A 343 -0.41 7.79 -26.63
CA ASN A 343 -1.05 7.94 -27.94
C ASN A 343 -1.90 6.71 -28.22
N VAL A 344 -3.15 6.92 -28.65
CA VAL A 344 -4.06 5.87 -29.09
C VAL A 344 -4.15 5.93 -30.61
N TYR A 345 -3.80 4.82 -31.26
CA TYR A 345 -3.80 4.67 -32.72
C TYR A 345 -5.02 3.86 -33.12
N ASP A 346 -5.82 4.40 -34.03
CA ASP A 346 -6.79 3.61 -34.77
C ASP A 346 -6.08 2.96 -35.97
N ARG A 347 -5.97 1.64 -35.93
CA ARG A 347 -5.24 0.85 -36.95
C ARG A 347 -6.03 0.67 -38.24
N CYS A 348 -7.32 1.00 -38.23
CA CYS A 348 -8.18 0.94 -39.40
C CYS A 348 -8.19 2.26 -40.17
N THR A 349 -8.22 3.39 -39.46
CA THR A 349 -8.25 4.72 -40.08
C THR A 349 -6.86 5.37 -40.19
N GLY A 350 -5.91 4.94 -39.35
CA GLY A 350 -4.60 5.59 -39.18
C GLY A 350 -4.65 6.84 -38.29
N GLU A 351 -5.80 7.15 -37.69
CA GLU A 351 -5.93 8.31 -36.80
C GLU A 351 -5.17 8.10 -35.48
N VAL A 352 -4.61 9.18 -34.94
CA VAL A 352 -3.85 9.16 -33.68
C VAL A 352 -4.43 10.18 -32.71
N HIS A 353 -4.90 9.69 -31.57
CA HIS A 353 -5.39 10.51 -30.47
C HIS A 353 -4.34 10.60 -29.36
N GLY A 354 -3.78 11.79 -29.16
CA GLY A 354 -2.83 12.05 -28.09
C GLY A 354 -3.53 12.30 -26.74
N GLY A 355 -3.07 11.61 -25.69
CA GLY A 355 -3.47 11.84 -24.31
C GLY A 355 -2.75 13.04 -23.67
N GLY A 356 -3.11 13.31 -22.42
CA GLY A 356 -2.43 14.33 -21.60
C GLY A 356 -1.03 13.91 -21.17
N ASP A 357 -0.15 14.89 -21.00
CA ASP A 357 1.19 14.69 -20.48
C ASP A 357 1.17 14.32 -18.98
N VAL A 358 2.03 13.37 -18.62
CA VAL A 358 2.34 12.97 -17.25
C VAL A 358 3.82 13.23 -17.01
N THR A 359 4.14 13.97 -15.96
CA THR A 359 5.52 14.32 -15.60
C THR A 359 5.88 13.66 -14.27
N MET A 360 7.01 12.95 -14.24
CA MET A 360 7.55 12.34 -13.03
C MET A 360 9.00 12.79 -12.80
N PRO A 361 9.39 13.11 -11.56
CA PRO A 361 10.77 13.43 -11.25
C PRO A 361 11.65 12.17 -11.35
N ALA A 362 12.82 12.32 -11.98
CA ALA A 362 13.89 11.34 -11.99
C ALA A 362 14.89 11.68 -10.88
N GLU A 363 14.99 10.79 -9.89
CA GLU A 363 15.95 10.93 -8.80
C GLU A 363 17.37 10.51 -9.25
N PRO A 364 18.42 11.26 -8.85
CA PRO A 364 19.80 10.89 -9.17
C PRO A 364 20.15 9.47 -8.69
N GLY A 365 20.80 8.67 -9.54
CA GLY A 365 21.24 7.32 -9.21
C GLY A 365 20.19 6.22 -9.37
N ARG A 366 18.94 6.55 -9.73
CA ARG A 366 17.93 5.55 -10.11
C ARG A 366 18.07 5.20 -11.59
N ASN A 367 17.84 3.93 -11.92
CA ASN A 367 17.86 3.40 -13.28
C ASN A 367 16.49 3.41 -13.98
N GLY A 368 15.49 4.05 -13.38
CA GLY A 368 14.17 4.18 -13.98
C GLY A 368 13.15 4.90 -13.13
N VAL A 369 12.03 5.24 -13.76
CA VAL A 369 10.82 5.80 -13.16
C VAL A 369 9.61 5.04 -13.70
N TYR A 370 8.55 4.94 -12.92
CA TYR A 370 7.30 4.37 -13.38
C TYR A 370 6.13 5.27 -13.00
N GLY A 371 5.03 5.17 -13.74
CA GLY A 371 3.80 5.88 -13.43
C GLY A 371 2.58 5.24 -14.08
N LEU A 372 1.40 5.61 -13.57
CA LEU A 372 0.12 5.20 -14.14
C LEU A 372 -0.45 6.36 -14.97
N SER A 373 -0.74 6.07 -16.23
CA SER A 373 -1.39 6.99 -17.15
C SER A 373 -2.77 6.44 -17.52
N ARG A 374 -3.74 7.33 -17.72
CA ARG A 374 -5.10 6.98 -18.14
C ARG A 374 -5.41 7.63 -19.47
N THR A 375 -6.08 6.90 -20.35
CA THR A 375 -6.61 7.42 -21.62
C THR A 375 -7.99 6.84 -21.88
N THR A 376 -8.82 7.55 -22.63
CA THR A 376 -10.12 7.03 -23.08
C THR A 376 -9.93 6.45 -24.48
N LEU A 377 -10.31 5.19 -24.66
CA LEU A 377 -10.25 4.55 -25.97
C LEU A 377 -11.46 4.97 -26.82
N PRO A 378 -11.26 5.38 -28.08
CA PRO A 378 -12.37 5.62 -28.99
C PRO A 378 -13.12 4.31 -29.28
N ASP A 379 -14.30 4.43 -29.88
CA ASP A 379 -15.05 3.28 -30.38
C ASP A 379 -14.39 2.80 -31.69
N GLY A 380 -13.43 1.89 -31.60
CA GLY A 380 -12.72 1.30 -32.74
C GLY A 380 -12.57 -0.20 -32.60
N SER A 381 -12.51 -0.93 -33.72
CA SER A 381 -12.38 -2.40 -33.74
C SER A 381 -10.93 -2.88 -33.67
N ALA A 382 -9.96 -2.02 -33.97
CA ALA A 382 -8.54 -2.32 -33.95
C ALA A 382 -7.75 -1.11 -33.45
N LEU A 383 -7.56 -1.02 -32.14
CA LEU A 383 -6.81 0.07 -31.52
C LEU A 383 -5.43 -0.41 -31.09
N ALA A 384 -4.50 0.53 -30.94
CA ALA A 384 -3.27 0.32 -30.19
C ALA A 384 -2.97 1.51 -29.29
N ILE A 385 -2.23 1.27 -28.21
CA ILE A 385 -1.78 2.30 -27.29
C ILE A 385 -0.26 2.24 -27.22
N ALA A 386 0.43 3.37 -27.37
CA ALA A 386 1.86 3.45 -27.10
C ALA A 386 2.15 4.63 -26.16
N ALA A 387 3.07 4.42 -25.22
CA ALA A 387 3.60 5.52 -24.41
C ALA A 387 4.72 6.21 -25.19
N VAL A 388 4.66 7.53 -25.31
CA VAL A 388 5.66 8.33 -26.01
C VAL A 388 6.17 9.42 -25.07
N THR A 389 7.47 9.45 -24.82
CA THR A 389 8.12 10.48 -24.00
C THR A 389 8.27 11.76 -24.80
N SER A 390 8.07 12.91 -24.16
CA SER A 390 8.27 14.25 -24.74
C SER A 390 9.50 14.96 -24.18
N ALA A 391 9.96 14.58 -22.98
CA ALA A 391 11.19 15.10 -22.37
C ALA A 391 11.87 14.04 -21.48
N PRO A 392 13.21 14.04 -21.38
CA PRO A 392 14.17 14.90 -22.08
C PRO A 392 14.45 14.49 -23.54
N ALA A 393 14.02 13.30 -23.95
CA ALA A 393 14.16 12.80 -25.31
C ALA A 393 12.87 12.10 -25.76
N VAL A 394 12.64 12.03 -27.07
CA VAL A 394 11.47 11.39 -27.65
C VAL A 394 11.76 9.92 -27.91
N VAL A 395 11.05 9.05 -27.19
CA VAL A 395 11.16 7.59 -27.22
C VAL A 395 9.75 7.02 -27.15
N ALA A 396 9.50 5.88 -27.80
CA ALA A 396 8.22 5.18 -27.71
C ALA A 396 8.36 3.76 -27.17
N SER A 397 7.32 3.29 -26.47
CA SER A 397 7.14 1.89 -26.15
C SER A 397 6.67 1.09 -27.37
N GLU A 398 6.77 -0.24 -27.28
CA GLU A 398 6.02 -1.11 -28.18
C GLU A 398 4.51 -0.88 -28.02
N PRO A 399 3.72 -0.99 -29.11
CA PRO A 399 2.27 -0.79 -29.06
C PRO A 399 1.55 -1.93 -28.32
N LEU A 400 0.63 -1.57 -27.43
CA LEU A 400 -0.33 -2.48 -26.80
C LEU A 400 -1.61 -2.54 -27.63
N TYR A 401 -1.96 -3.72 -28.15
CA TYR A 401 -3.13 -3.89 -29.02
C TYR A 401 -4.44 -4.09 -28.23
N VAL A 402 -5.52 -3.46 -28.70
CA VAL A 402 -6.86 -3.53 -28.13
C VAL A 402 -7.91 -3.75 -29.24
N PRO A 403 -8.57 -4.92 -29.34
CA PRO A 403 -8.25 -6.17 -28.62
C PRO A 403 -6.88 -6.75 -29.04
N ALA A 404 -6.31 -7.61 -28.19
CA ALA A 404 -4.98 -8.18 -28.43
C ALA A 404 -4.93 -9.13 -29.64
N GLU A 405 -6.03 -9.83 -29.92
CA GLU A 405 -6.15 -10.81 -31.00
C GLU A 405 -7.42 -10.56 -31.83
N GLN A 406 -7.40 -11.01 -33.09
CA GLN A 406 -8.58 -11.10 -33.97
C GLN A 406 -9.26 -9.77 -34.31
N ALA A 407 -8.53 -8.66 -34.28
CA ALA A 407 -9.05 -7.38 -34.74
C ALA A 407 -9.19 -7.37 -36.27
N ALA A 408 -10.33 -6.90 -36.77
CA ALA A 408 -10.60 -6.73 -38.19
C ALA A 408 -11.19 -5.34 -38.45
N CYS A 409 -10.77 -4.71 -39.54
CA CYS A 409 -11.36 -3.47 -40.03
C CYS A 409 -12.58 -3.78 -40.89
N ARG A 410 -13.67 -3.05 -40.66
CA ARG A 410 -14.92 -3.19 -41.40
C ARG A 410 -15.08 -2.13 -42.47
#